data_AF-T1J8Y7-F1
#
_entry.id   AF-T1J8Y7-F1
#
_cell.length_a   1.000
_cell.length_b   1.000
_cell.length_c   1.000
_cell.angle_alpha   90.00
_cell.angle_beta   90.00
_cell.angle_gamma   90.00
#
_symmetry.space_group_name_H-M   'P 1'
#
loop_
_entity.id
_entity.type
_entity.pdbx_description
1 polymer ?
#
loop_
_entity_poly.entity_id
_entity_poly.type
_entity_poly.pdbx_seq_one_letter_code
_entity_poly.pdbx_strand_id
1 'polypeptide(L)'
;MASVIKFNVLSDVSDETSHCYILRVDEFCFLLDCGWDDKFNPLFIEELKKHVYSIDAVLLSYPDNYHLGALPYAVGKLGLSCPI
;
A
#
# COMPACT_ATOMS: atom_id res chain seq x y z
N MET A 1 -13.29 16.86 19.56
CA MET A 1 -11.98 16.17 19.39
C MET A 1 -11.83 15.97 17.90
N ALA A 2 -10.79 16.54 17.27
CA ALA A 2 -10.60 16.42 15.82
C ALA A 2 -9.52 15.37 15.57
N SER A 3 -9.83 14.36 14.76
CA SER A 3 -8.84 13.37 14.33
C SER A 3 -7.88 13.98 13.31
N VAL A 4 -6.61 13.60 13.41
CA VAL A 4 -5.58 14.00 12.45
C VAL A 4 -5.56 12.99 11.32
N ILE A 5 -5.88 13.46 10.12
CA ILE A 5 -5.89 12.64 8.91
C ILE A 5 -4.67 13.04 8.06
N LYS A 6 -3.85 12.06 7.70
CA LYS A 6 -2.74 12.22 6.76
C LYS A 6 -2.88 11.22 5.64
N PHE A 7 -2.80 11.71 4.41
CA PHE A 7 -2.86 10.89 3.21
C PHE A 7 -1.53 11.02 2.48
N ASN A 8 -0.91 9.88 2.17
CA ASN A 8 0.36 9.83 1.45
C ASN A 8 0.22 8.89 0.25
N VAL A 9 0.71 9.33 -0.89
CA VAL A 9 0.66 8.58 -2.14
C VAL A 9 2.00 7.90 -2.36
N LEU A 10 2.01 6.56 -2.41
CA LEU A 10 3.24 5.79 -2.60
C LEU A 10 3.55 5.57 -4.07
N SER A 11 2.52 5.39 -4.90
CA SER A 11 2.64 5.25 -6.36
C SER A 11 1.75 6.28 -7.04
N ASP A 12 2.40 7.29 -7.64
CA ASP A 12 1.77 8.21 -8.61
C ASP A 12 2.83 8.61 -9.64
N VAL A 13 3.36 7.61 -10.35
CA VAL A 13 4.40 7.84 -11.36
C VAL A 13 3.82 7.54 -12.73
N SER A 14 3.18 8.57 -13.29
CA SER A 14 3.08 8.87 -14.73
C SER A 14 2.37 7.91 -15.69
N ASP A 15 1.88 6.75 -15.25
CA ASP A 15 1.05 5.85 -16.06
C ASP A 15 0.02 5.13 -15.16
N GLU A 16 -1.08 5.82 -14.84
CA GLU A 16 -2.46 5.35 -14.59
C GLU A 16 -2.74 3.87 -14.24
N THR A 17 -1.93 3.20 -13.43
CA THR A 17 -2.11 1.75 -13.25
C THR A 17 -1.90 1.21 -11.84
N SER A 18 -0.87 1.57 -11.07
CA SER A 18 -0.70 0.97 -9.73
C SER A 18 -1.26 1.86 -8.61
N HIS A 19 -2.32 1.39 -7.94
CA HIS A 19 -2.94 2.08 -6.82
C HIS A 19 -2.35 1.59 -5.49
N CYS A 20 -1.71 2.50 -4.76
CA CYS A 20 -1.16 2.23 -3.43
C CYS A 20 -1.05 3.53 -2.62
N TYR A 21 -1.84 3.62 -1.56
CA TYR A 21 -1.92 4.82 -0.72
C TYR A 21 -1.81 4.47 0.76
N ILE A 22 -1.23 5.37 1.54
CA ILE A 22 -1.24 5.28 3.00
C ILE A 22 -2.19 6.33 3.54
N LEU A 23 -3.21 5.86 4.25
CA LEU A 23 -4.13 6.70 5.01
C LEU A 23 -3.85 6.50 6.50
N ARG A 24 -3.34 7.54 7.16
CA ARG A 24 -3.18 7.56 8.61
C ARG A 24 -4.30 8.35 9.25
N VAL A 25 -5.00 7.71 10.19
CA VAL A 25 -6.03 8.32 11.03
C VAL A 25 -5.55 8.20 12.47
N ASP A 26 -5.13 9.32 13.05
CA ASP A 26 -4.51 9.38 14.37
C ASP A 26 -3.28 8.44 14.47
N GLU A 27 -3.36 7.39 15.30
CA GLU A 27 -2.30 6.39 15.49
C GLU A 27 -2.46 5.16 14.58
N PHE A 28 -3.58 5.04 13.84
CA PHE A 28 -3.88 3.89 13.00
C PHE A 28 -3.51 4.16 11.54
N CYS A 29 -2.85 3.20 10.90
CA CYS A 29 -2.33 3.31 9.55
C CYS A 29 -2.98 2.28 8.63
N PHE A 30 -3.75 2.76 7.66
CA PHE A 30 -4.36 1.96 6.61
C PHE A 30 -3.48 1.99 5.36
N LEU A 31 -3.28 0.83 4.75
CA LEU A 31 -2.85 0.72 3.36
C LEU A 31 -4.10 0.60 2.48
N LEU A 32 -4.32 1.55 1.59
CA LEU A 32 -5.39 1.51 0.61
C LEU A 32 -4.80 1.01 -0.70
N ASP A 33 -5.19 -0.20 -1.06
CA ASP A 33 -4.70 -0.94 -2.21
C ASP A 33 -3.17 -1.20 -2.17
N CYS A 34 -2.77 -2.31 -2.78
CA CYS A 34 -1.39 -2.74 -2.92
C CYS A 34 -1.15 -3.19 -4.36
N GLY A 35 -1.36 -2.25 -5.28
CA GLY A 35 -1.11 -2.40 -6.69
C GLY A 35 0.34 -2.64 -7.03
N TRP A 36 0.58 -3.37 -8.12
CA TRP A 36 1.89 -3.39 -8.77
C TRP A 36 1.75 -2.99 -10.23
N ASP A 37 2.74 -2.26 -10.74
CA ASP A 37 2.80 -1.89 -12.14
C ASP A 37 3.18 -3.09 -13.01
N ASP A 38 2.82 -3.06 -14.30
CA ASP A 38 3.12 -4.14 -15.25
C ASP A 38 4.63 -4.38 -15.44
N LYS A 39 5.45 -3.42 -15.02
CA LYS A 39 6.92 -3.48 -15.07
C LYS A 39 7.54 -4.05 -13.81
N PHE A 40 6.74 -4.36 -12.78
CA PHE A 40 7.18 -4.91 -11.50
C PHE A 40 8.34 -4.10 -10.90
N ASN A 41 8.17 -2.78 -10.80
CA ASN A 41 9.25 -1.86 -10.45
C ASN A 41 9.78 -2.15 -9.02
N PRO A 42 11.08 -2.47 -8.86
CA PRO A 42 11.65 -2.77 -7.55
C PRO A 42 11.71 -1.55 -6.62
N LEU A 43 11.73 -0.33 -7.17
CA LEU A 43 11.75 0.91 -6.37
C LEU A 43 10.49 1.05 -5.52
N PHE A 44 9.34 0.65 -6.07
CA PHE A 44 8.07 0.66 -5.33
C PHE A 44 8.11 -0.29 -4.13
N ILE A 45 8.67 -1.49 -4.32
CA ILE A 45 8.83 -2.49 -3.26
C ILE A 45 9.76 -1.98 -2.16
N GLU A 46 10.85 -1.30 -2.53
CA GLU A 46 11.76 -0.68 -1.55
C GLU A 46 11.08 0.40 -0.73
N GLU A 47 10.22 1.22 -1.36
CA GLU A 47 9.46 2.25 -0.66
C GLU A 47 8.40 1.61 0.25
N LEU A 48 7.62 0.66 -0.26
CA LEU A 48 6.62 -0.07 0.51
C LEU A 48 7.24 -0.70 1.77
N LYS A 49 8.41 -1.34 1.63
CA LYS A 49 9.15 -1.98 2.74
C LYS A 49 9.41 -1.03 3.92
N LYS A 50 9.59 0.26 3.69
CA LYS A 50 9.80 1.26 4.76
C LYS A 50 8.54 1.45 5.61
N HIS A 51 7.36 1.25 5.02
CA HIS A 51 6.07 1.49 5.66
C HIS A 51 5.40 0.21 6.16
N VAL A 52 5.71 -0.98 5.61
CA VAL A 52 5.05 -2.27 5.92
C VAL A 52 4.85 -2.51 7.41
N TYR A 53 5.87 -2.25 8.24
CA TYR A 53 5.81 -2.50 9.69
C TYR A 53 4.88 -1.56 10.47
N SER A 54 4.49 -0.44 9.86
CA SER A 54 3.61 0.55 10.46
C SER A 54 2.17 0.43 10.00
N ILE A 55 1.84 -0.55 9.14
CA ILE A 55 0.50 -0.73 8.57
C ILE A 55 -0.30 -1.66 9.48
N ASP A 56 -1.45 -1.16 9.94
CA ASP A 56 -2.33 -1.88 10.87
C ASP A 56 -3.44 -2.64 10.17
N ALA A 57 -3.86 -2.19 8.98
CA ALA A 57 -4.81 -2.89 8.13
C ALA A 57 -4.62 -2.52 6.65
N VAL A 58 -4.96 -3.44 5.76
CA VAL A 58 -5.06 -3.21 4.32
C VAL A 58 -6.53 -3.16 3.93
N LEU A 59 -6.90 -2.27 3.02
CA LEU A 59 -8.23 -2.19 2.42
C LEU A 59 -8.06 -2.33 0.92
N LEU A 60 -8.78 -3.28 0.32
CA LEU A 60 -8.75 -3.54 -1.11
C LEU A 60 -10.04 -3.06 -1.79
N SER A 61 -9.88 -2.32 -2.87
CA SER A 61 -10.99 -1.75 -3.64
C SER A 61 -11.48 -2.68 -4.74
N TYR A 62 -10.56 -3.35 -5.46
CA TYR A 62 -10.90 -4.19 -6.61
C TYR A 62 -10.01 -5.43 -6.75
N PRO A 63 -10.51 -6.55 -7.30
CA PRO A 63 -9.73 -7.77 -7.46
C PRO A 63 -8.90 -7.81 -8.76
N ASP A 64 -8.04 -6.82 -9.00
CA ASP A 64 -7.14 -6.79 -10.17
C ASP A 64 -5.66 -6.61 -9.79
N ASN A 65 -4.76 -6.77 -10.76
CA ASN A 65 -3.32 -6.63 -10.53
C ASN A 65 -2.91 -5.22 -10.06
N TYR A 66 -3.68 -4.23 -10.48
CA TYR A 66 -3.47 -2.81 -10.23
C TYR A 66 -3.85 -2.39 -8.80
N HIS A 67 -4.62 -3.21 -8.08
CA HIS A 67 -5.01 -2.98 -6.69
C HIS A 67 -4.45 -4.02 -5.71
N LEU A 68 -4.09 -5.24 -6.14
CA LEU A 68 -3.54 -6.27 -5.23
C LEU A 68 -2.31 -7.01 -5.75
N GLY A 69 -1.74 -6.64 -6.90
CA GLY A 69 -0.62 -7.35 -7.52
C GLY A 69 0.63 -7.46 -6.64
N ALA A 70 0.90 -6.45 -5.81
CA ALA A 70 2.07 -6.44 -4.91
C ALA A 70 1.78 -7.10 -3.55
N LEU A 71 0.51 -7.37 -3.23
CA LEU A 71 0.09 -7.90 -1.94
C LEU A 71 0.72 -9.26 -1.60
N PRO A 72 0.78 -10.26 -2.50
CA PRO A 72 1.43 -11.54 -2.19
C PRO A 72 2.92 -11.37 -1.88
N TYR A 73 3.58 -10.41 -2.52
CA TYR A 73 4.97 -10.09 -2.26
C TYR A 73 5.13 -9.37 -0.91
N ALA A 74 4.24 -8.44 -0.59
CA ALA A 74 4.24 -7.73 0.68
C ALA A 74 4.07 -8.70 1.87
N VAL A 75 3.12 -9.64 1.78
CA VAL A 75 2.90 -10.66 2.81
C VAL A 75 4.05 -11.67 2.85
N GLY A 76 4.46 -12.23 1.71
CA GLY A 76 5.41 -13.33 1.66
C GLY A 76 6.89 -12.94 1.82
N LYS A 77 7.27 -11.70 1.45
CA LYS A 77 8.67 -11.25 1.42
C LYS A 77 8.93 -10.02 2.29
N LEU A 78 7.97 -9.10 2.42
CA LEU A 78 8.15 -7.88 3.20
C LEU A 78 7.70 -8.01 4.66
N GLY A 79 6.94 -9.07 5.00
CA GLY A 79 6.51 -9.34 6.37
C GLY A 79 5.21 -8.62 6.78
N LEU A 80 4.39 -8.23 5.81
CA LEU A 80 3.06 -7.68 6.09
C LEU A 80 2.20 -8.76 6.79
N SER A 81 1.78 -8.49 8.03
CA SER A 81 1.08 -9.45 8.91
C SER A 81 -0.25 -8.91 9.47
N CYS A 82 -0.71 -7.77 8.96
CA CYS A 82 -1.96 -7.15 9.35
C CYS A 82 -3.18 -7.80 8.66
N PRO A 83 -4.40 -7.53 9.15
CA PRO A 83 -5.64 -7.85 8.45
C PRO A 83 -5.70 -7.16 7.08
N ILE A 84 -6.23 -7.88 6.09
CA ILE A 84 -6.41 -7.45 4.70
C ILE A 84 -7.90 -7.55 4.36
#